data_AF-A0A7C4Y1J2-F1
#
_entry.id   AF-A0A7C4Y1J2-F1
#
_cell.length_a   1.000
_cell.length_b   1.000
_cell.length_c   1.000
_cell.angle_alpha   90.00
_cell.angle_beta   90.00
_cell.angle_gamma   90.00
#
_symmetry.space_group_name_H-M   'P 1'
#
loop_
_entity.id
_entity.type
_entity.pdbx_description
1 polymer ?
#
loop_
_entity_poly.entity_id
_entity_poly.type
_entity_poly.pdbx_seq_one_letter_code
_entity_poly.pdbx_strand_id
1 'polypeptide(L)'
;MILHIRKAVIFCILIFLSSFSLYGCGYEAMIRVKNAQKNDIVVMLKDFVGINGYTLSYSNDETGVYRVVLGSRTTKQIETSETFSAYNTFGEKDNKTTLGQTTTVNTTNPPLQLVAALAIRIVQDGPDVIISAQSAGDLDTGRGFDVFIDSLKNSGYQIEFLR
;
A
#
# COMPACT_ATOMS: atom_id res chain seq x y z
N MET A 1 -33.42 40.43 20.76
CA MET A 1 -31.94 40.36 20.63
C MET A 1 -31.33 39.03 21.10
N ILE A 2 -31.91 38.32 22.09
CA ILE A 2 -31.35 37.06 22.64
C ILE A 2 -31.56 35.83 21.70
N LEU A 3 -32.58 35.84 20.85
CA LEU A 3 -32.93 34.70 19.99
C LEU A 3 -31.97 34.51 18.79
N HIS A 4 -31.32 35.57 18.31
CA HIS A 4 -30.37 35.49 17.18
C HIS A 4 -29.00 34.96 17.62
N ILE A 5 -28.58 35.27 18.85
CA ILE A 5 -27.33 34.78 19.42
C ILE A 5 -27.36 33.25 19.60
N ARG A 6 -28.51 32.69 20.01
CA ARG A 6 -28.69 31.23 20.18
C ARG A 6 -28.60 30.45 18.87
N LYS A 7 -29.10 31.01 17.75
CA LYS A 7 -29.00 30.38 16.42
C LYS A 7 -27.57 30.40 15.87
N ALA A 8 -26.84 31.50 16.09
CA ALA A 8 -25.44 31.63 15.67
C ALA A 8 -24.52 30.64 16.40
N VAL A 9 -24.71 30.46 17.71
CA VAL A 9 -23.91 29.51 18.51
C VAL A 9 -24.19 28.06 18.08
N ILE A 10 -25.45 27.69 17.85
CA ILE A 10 -25.81 26.35 17.36
C ILE A 10 -25.25 26.09 15.95
N PHE A 11 -25.26 27.11 15.08
CA PHE A 11 -24.69 27.01 13.74
C PHE A 11 -23.16 26.88 13.75
N CYS A 12 -22.47 27.62 14.63
CA CYS A 12 -21.02 27.46 14.83
C CYS A 12 -20.65 26.08 15.40
N ILE A 13 -21.45 25.54 16.34
CA ILE A 13 -21.22 24.20 16.89
C ILE A 13 -21.45 23.13 15.81
N LEU A 14 -22.48 23.25 14.97
CA LEU A 14 -22.74 22.32 13.86
C LEU A 14 -21.62 22.37 12.80
N ILE A 15 -21.07 23.55 12.50
CA ILE A 15 -19.91 23.67 11.60
C ILE A 15 -18.67 23.02 12.22
N PHE A 16 -18.39 23.25 13.50
CA PHE A 16 -17.27 22.62 14.21
C PHE A 16 -17.42 21.09 14.28
N LEU A 17 -18.63 20.59 14.54
CA LEU A 17 -18.93 19.16 14.60
C LEU A 17 -18.82 18.49 13.23
N SER A 18 -19.22 19.19 12.15
CA SER A 18 -19.09 18.69 10.77
C SER A 18 -17.64 18.69 10.25
N SER A 19 -16.80 19.57 10.79
CA SER A 19 -15.37 19.64 10.46
C SER A 19 -14.59 18.50 11.14
N PHE A 20 -15.04 18.05 12.31
CA PHE A 20 -14.48 16.88 12.99
C PHE A 20 -14.82 15.56 12.30
N SER A 21 -15.94 15.48 11.57
CA SER A 21 -16.35 14.27 10.82
C SER A 21 -15.68 14.08 9.46
N LEU A 22 -14.88 15.05 8.99
CA LEU A 22 -14.13 14.94 7.73
C LEU A 22 -12.65 14.57 7.93
N TYR A 23 -12.18 14.50 9.18
CA TYR A 23 -10.99 13.73 9.49
C TYR A 23 -11.40 12.27 9.49
N GLY A 24 -11.41 11.65 8.30
CA GLY A 24 -11.34 10.20 8.23
C GLY A 24 -10.24 9.74 9.18
N CYS A 25 -10.52 8.71 10.00
CA CYS A 25 -9.56 8.12 10.93
C CYS A 25 -8.41 7.48 10.15
N GLY A 26 -7.58 8.29 9.51
CA GLY A 26 -6.31 7.90 8.94
C GLY A 26 -5.36 7.66 10.10
N TYR A 27 -4.80 6.46 10.16
CA TYR A 27 -3.71 6.19 11.08
C TYR A 27 -2.51 7.05 10.67
N GLU A 28 -1.99 7.84 11.60
CA GLU A 28 -0.72 8.56 11.46
C GLU A 28 0.09 8.27 12.72
N ALA A 29 1.30 7.77 12.53
CA ALA A 29 2.22 7.48 13.62
C ALA A 29 3.63 7.93 13.24
N MET A 30 4.31 8.57 14.19
CA MET A 30 5.70 8.95 14.06
C MET A 30 6.46 8.41 15.26
N ILE A 31 7.55 7.69 15.01
CA ILE A 31 8.40 7.12 16.05
C ILE A 31 9.86 7.44 15.77
N ARG A 32 10.64 7.47 16.84
CA ARG A 32 12.09 7.53 16.80
C ARG A 32 12.67 6.24 17.38
N VAL A 33 13.50 5.59 16.61
CA VAL A 33 14.25 4.39 16.98
C VAL A 33 15.66 4.83 17.38
N LYS A 34 16.03 4.61 18.65
CA LYS A 34 17.31 5.08 19.18
C LYS A 34 18.48 4.22 18.72
N ASN A 35 19.61 4.87 18.46
CA ASN A 35 20.89 4.24 18.16
C ASN A 35 20.78 3.16 17.05
N ALA A 36 20.15 3.53 15.94
CA ALA A 36 19.82 2.65 14.84
C ALA A 36 20.40 3.18 13.51
N GLN A 37 20.67 2.27 12.59
CA GLN A 37 21.04 2.62 11.22
C GLN A 37 19.85 2.46 10.29
N LYS A 38 19.64 3.44 9.40
CA LYS A 38 18.57 3.41 8.39
C LYS A 38 18.53 2.09 7.63
N ASN A 39 19.69 1.56 7.23
CA ASN A 39 19.77 0.33 6.46
C ASN A 39 19.21 -0.88 7.22
N ASP A 40 19.48 -1.00 8.52
CA ASP A 40 18.98 -2.10 9.35
C ASP A 40 17.45 -2.04 9.45
N ILE A 41 16.91 -0.83 9.68
CA ILE A 41 15.46 -0.61 9.76
C ILE A 41 14.76 -0.89 8.42
N VAL A 42 15.39 -0.53 7.29
CA VAL A 42 14.87 -0.84 5.95
C VAL A 42 14.84 -2.34 5.69
N VAL A 43 15.89 -3.06 6.09
CA VAL A 43 15.92 -4.53 5.99
C VAL A 43 14.80 -5.13 6.83
N MET A 44 14.65 -4.69 8.09
CA MET A 44 13.57 -5.14 8.95
C MET A 44 12.18 -4.84 8.40
N LEU A 45 11.97 -3.68 7.76
CA LEU A 45 10.71 -3.38 7.10
C LEU A 45 10.44 -4.37 5.97
N LYS A 46 11.43 -4.67 5.12
CA LYS A 46 11.28 -5.62 4.01
C LYS A 46 11.02 -7.04 4.51
N ASP A 47 11.73 -7.46 5.55
CA ASP A 47 11.50 -8.76 6.21
C ASP A 47 10.11 -8.83 6.81
N PHE A 48 9.68 -7.78 7.53
CA PHE A 48 8.33 -7.69 8.07
C PHE A 48 7.26 -7.81 6.97
N VAL A 49 7.44 -7.09 5.86
CA VAL A 49 6.53 -7.18 4.70
C VAL A 49 6.47 -8.60 4.16
N GLY A 50 7.62 -9.25 3.95
CA GLY A 50 7.71 -10.61 3.43
C GLY A 50 7.10 -11.66 4.37
N ILE A 51 7.43 -11.61 5.66
CA ILE A 51 6.96 -12.57 6.67
C ILE A 51 5.45 -12.51 6.84
N ASN A 52 4.86 -11.32 6.75
CA ASN A 52 3.41 -11.14 6.91
C ASN A 52 2.63 -11.28 5.60
N GLY A 53 3.29 -11.60 4.48
CA GLY A 53 2.65 -11.74 3.17
C GLY A 53 2.10 -10.42 2.60
N TYR A 54 2.59 -9.28 3.09
CA TYR A 54 2.25 -7.97 2.57
C TYR A 54 3.00 -7.70 1.26
N THR A 55 2.52 -6.72 0.48
CA THR A 55 3.15 -6.36 -0.79
C THR A 55 3.81 -4.99 -0.71
N LEU A 56 5.08 -4.90 -1.11
CA LEU A 56 5.76 -3.62 -1.28
C LEU A 56 5.45 -3.05 -2.66
N SER A 57 4.44 -2.19 -2.75
CA SER A 57 3.98 -1.59 -4.02
C SER A 57 4.85 -0.43 -4.52
N TYR A 58 5.64 0.17 -3.62
CA TYR A 58 6.64 1.19 -3.95
C TYR A 58 7.79 1.09 -2.95
N SER A 59 9.02 1.25 -3.43
CA SER A 59 10.24 1.20 -2.64
C SER A 59 11.26 2.16 -3.22
N ASN A 60 11.77 3.07 -2.39
CA ASN A 60 12.90 3.92 -2.75
C ASN A 60 13.85 4.02 -1.54
N ASP A 61 14.95 3.26 -1.61
CA ASP A 61 15.91 3.16 -0.51
C ASP A 61 16.72 4.45 -0.32
N GLU A 62 16.97 5.20 -1.39
CA GLU A 62 17.68 6.49 -1.33
C GLU A 62 16.89 7.50 -0.50
N THR A 63 15.63 7.72 -0.86
CA THR A 63 14.74 8.66 -0.18
C THR A 63 14.15 8.12 1.12
N GLY A 64 14.19 6.78 1.32
CA GLY A 64 13.60 6.09 2.46
C GLY A 64 12.08 6.05 2.42
N VAL A 65 11.46 6.12 1.24
CA VAL A 65 10.00 6.15 1.07
C VAL A 65 9.50 4.80 0.56
N TYR A 66 8.47 4.26 1.22
CA TYR A 66 7.92 2.94 0.99
C TYR A 66 6.40 2.97 0.98
N ARG A 67 5.78 2.09 0.18
CA ARG A 67 4.34 1.86 0.22
C ARG A 67 4.04 0.38 0.39
N VAL A 68 3.54 0.02 1.57
CA VAL A 68 3.19 -1.35 1.94
C VAL A 68 1.69 -1.54 1.78
N VAL A 69 1.28 -2.58 1.06
CA VAL A 69 -0.11 -2.98 0.87
C VAL A 69 -0.39 -4.13 1.84
N LEU A 70 -1.32 -3.89 2.76
CA LEU A 70 -1.73 -4.87 3.78
C LEU A 70 -2.87 -5.76 3.27
N GLY A 71 -3.63 -5.28 2.28
CA GLY A 71 -4.72 -6.04 1.68
C GLY A 71 -5.09 -5.51 0.30
N SER A 72 -5.44 -6.44 -0.59
CA SER A 72 -5.99 -6.15 -1.92
C SER A 72 -7.30 -6.90 -2.13
N ARG A 73 -8.17 -6.36 -2.97
CA ARG A 73 -9.36 -7.06 -3.48
C ARG A 73 -9.24 -7.19 -4.98
N THR A 74 -9.57 -8.37 -5.47
CA THR A 74 -9.72 -8.64 -6.89
C THR A 74 -10.96 -7.90 -7.40
N THR A 75 -10.79 -7.02 -8.38
CA THR A 75 -11.95 -6.45 -9.08
C THR A 75 -12.41 -7.45 -10.16
N LYS A 76 -13.72 -7.58 -10.36
CA LYS A 76 -14.26 -8.43 -11.44
C LYS A 76 -13.74 -7.91 -12.79
N GLN A 77 -13.16 -8.80 -13.59
CA GLN A 77 -12.46 -8.48 -14.84
C GLN A 77 -13.36 -8.63 -16.07
N ILE A 78 -13.11 -7.79 -17.10
CA ILE A 78 -13.62 -7.90 -18.47
C ILE A 78 -12.60 -8.74 -19.26
N GLU A 79 -13.06 -9.78 -19.96
CA GLU A 79 -12.22 -10.71 -20.71
C GLU A 79 -11.45 -10.01 -21.85
N THR A 80 -10.14 -10.26 -21.93
CA THR A 80 -9.32 -9.92 -23.10
C THR A 80 -8.79 -11.19 -23.75
N SER A 81 -8.93 -11.28 -25.07
CA SER A 81 -8.62 -12.46 -25.88
C SER A 81 -7.29 -12.27 -26.60
N GLU A 82 -6.35 -13.21 -26.42
CA GLU A 82 -5.16 -13.32 -27.28
C GLU A 82 -5.33 -14.49 -28.26
N THR A 83 -5.07 -14.22 -29.55
CA THR A 83 -5.22 -15.20 -30.64
C THR A 83 -3.83 -15.65 -31.08
N PHE A 84 -3.52 -16.94 -30.92
CA PHE A 84 -2.31 -17.55 -31.44
C PHE A 84 -2.61 -18.36 -32.70
N SER A 85 -1.81 -18.15 -33.74
CA SER A 85 -1.90 -18.88 -35.01
C SER A 85 -0.61 -19.67 -35.26
N ALA A 86 -0.73 -20.99 -35.36
CA ALA A 86 0.38 -21.88 -35.71
C ALA A 86 0.14 -22.47 -37.10
N TYR A 87 1.18 -22.48 -37.94
CA TYR A 87 1.15 -23.05 -39.29
C TYR A 87 2.19 -24.15 -39.40
N ASN A 88 1.78 -25.36 -39.77
CA ASN A 88 2.71 -26.43 -40.14
C ASN A 88 2.89 -26.43 -41.66
N THR A 89 4.14 -26.33 -42.12
CA THR A 89 4.46 -26.41 -43.55
C THR A 89 4.93 -27.82 -43.87
N PHE A 90 4.10 -28.62 -44.54
CA PHE A 90 4.54 -29.88 -45.13
C PHE A 90 4.88 -29.62 -46.60
N GLY A 91 6.05 -30.08 -47.04
CA GLY A 91 6.42 -29.99 -48.43
C GLY A 91 7.17 -31.23 -48.87
N GLU A 92 6.74 -31.79 -50.00
CA GLU A 92 7.65 -32.09 -51.09
C GLU A 92 6.98 -31.68 -52.41
N LYS A 93 7.76 -30.96 -53.22
CA LYS A 93 7.64 -30.72 -54.67
C LYS A 93 6.21 -30.62 -55.25
N ASP A 94 5.81 -29.37 -55.50
CA ASP A 94 4.60 -28.90 -56.19
C ASP A 94 3.27 -28.97 -55.40
N ASN A 95 2.69 -27.78 -55.18
CA ASN A 95 1.46 -27.44 -54.44
C ASN A 95 1.55 -27.46 -52.90
N LYS A 96 2.06 -26.34 -52.34
CA LYS A 96 1.94 -26.01 -50.90
C LYS A 96 0.47 -25.81 -50.52
N THR A 97 -0.05 -26.66 -49.64
CA THR A 97 -1.30 -26.38 -48.90
C THR A 97 -0.94 -25.94 -47.49
N THR A 98 -1.31 -24.71 -47.12
CA THR A 98 -1.10 -24.17 -45.76
C THR A 98 -2.30 -24.51 -44.90
N LEU A 99 -2.14 -25.40 -43.90
CA LEU A 99 -3.15 -25.66 -42.88
C LEU A 99 -2.76 -24.89 -41.60
N GLY A 100 -3.54 -23.86 -41.26
CA GLY A 100 -3.39 -23.11 -40.02
C GLY A 100 -4.41 -23.58 -38.98
N GLN A 101 -3.97 -23.76 -37.73
CA GLN A 101 -4.87 -23.94 -36.59
C GLN A 101 -4.75 -22.71 -35.69
N THR A 102 -5.89 -22.06 -35.46
CA THR A 102 -5.99 -20.93 -34.52
C THR A 102 -6.56 -21.45 -33.22
N THR A 103 -5.83 -21.25 -32.12
CA THR A 103 -6.33 -21.54 -30.77
C THR A 103 -6.39 -20.23 -30.01
N THR A 104 -7.60 -19.85 -29.59
CA THR A 104 -7.82 -18.70 -28.71
C THR A 104 -7.66 -19.16 -27.27
N VAL A 105 -6.73 -18.56 -26.53
CA VAL A 105 -6.55 -18.84 -25.11
C VAL A 105 -6.95 -17.61 -24.33
N ASN A 106 -8.00 -17.75 -23.52
CA ASN A 106 -8.42 -16.69 -22.62
C ASN A 106 -7.55 -16.74 -21.37
N THR A 107 -6.60 -15.81 -21.24
CA THR A 107 -5.83 -15.63 -20.01
C THR A 107 -6.36 -14.40 -19.27
N THR A 108 -6.62 -14.55 -17.97
CA THR A 108 -7.11 -13.45 -17.12
C THR A 108 -6.19 -13.26 -15.93
N ASN A 109 -5.61 -12.06 -15.81
CA ASN A 109 -5.00 -11.56 -14.57
C ASN A 109 -5.79 -10.32 -14.14
N PRO A 110 -6.73 -10.44 -13.18
CA PRO A 110 -7.58 -9.33 -12.79
C PRO A 110 -6.79 -8.22 -12.09
N PRO A 111 -7.10 -6.94 -12.35
CA PRO A 111 -6.44 -5.84 -11.66
C PRO A 111 -6.77 -5.88 -10.16
N LEU A 112 -5.72 -5.88 -9.34
CA LEU A 112 -5.81 -5.81 -7.89
C LEU A 112 -6.12 -4.37 -7.47
N GLN A 113 -7.26 -4.15 -6.81
CA GLN A 113 -7.53 -2.89 -6.13
C GLN A 113 -6.88 -2.93 -4.74
N LEU A 114 -6.07 -1.93 -4.43
CA LEU A 114 -5.46 -1.78 -3.12
C LEU A 114 -6.53 -1.29 -2.15
N VAL A 115 -6.79 -2.04 -1.08
CA VAL A 115 -7.88 -1.75 -0.15
C VAL A 115 -7.35 -1.26 1.20
N ALA A 116 -6.12 -1.60 1.53
CA ALA A 116 -5.41 -1.09 2.70
C ALA A 116 -3.91 -0.94 2.37
N ALA A 117 -3.38 0.27 2.52
CA ALA A 117 -1.96 0.53 2.33
C ALA A 117 -1.42 1.50 3.39
N LEU A 118 -0.13 1.36 3.71
CA LEU A 118 0.66 2.26 4.55
C LEU A 118 1.71 2.94 3.69
N ALA A 119 1.78 4.26 3.75
CA ALA A 119 2.92 5.02 3.27
C ALA A 119 3.88 5.22 4.45
N ILE A 120 5.11 4.73 4.30
CA ILE A 120 6.14 4.73 5.35
C ILE A 120 7.32 5.54 4.86
N ARG A 121 7.88 6.37 5.74
CA ARG A 121 9.12 7.11 5.50
C ARG A 121 10.11 6.83 6.63
N ILE A 122 11.33 6.47 6.26
CA ILE A 122 12.43 6.13 7.17
C ILE A 122 13.60 7.09 6.90
N VAL A 123 14.02 7.84 7.92
CA VAL A 123 15.06 8.87 7.80
C VAL A 123 16.08 8.72 8.91
N GLN A 124 17.36 8.83 8.58
CA GLN A 124 18.43 8.92 9.58
C GLN A 124 18.41 10.32 10.22
N ASP A 125 18.36 10.38 11.55
CA ASP A 125 18.42 11.60 12.37
C ASP A 125 19.55 11.46 13.40
N GLY A 126 20.77 11.86 13.02
CA GLY A 126 21.96 11.64 13.83
C GLY A 126 22.18 10.15 14.11
N PRO A 127 22.34 9.72 15.39
CA PRO A 127 22.46 8.30 15.73
C PRO A 127 21.13 7.54 15.70
N ASP A 128 20.01 8.24 15.56
CA ASP A 128 18.67 7.67 15.64
C ASP A 128 18.04 7.56 14.24
N VAL A 129 16.94 6.81 14.14
CA VAL A 129 16.13 6.71 12.92
C VAL A 129 14.71 7.17 13.21
N ILE A 130 14.18 8.09 12.40
CA ILE A 130 12.78 8.50 12.45
C ILE A 130 11.99 7.68 11.44
N ILE A 131 10.87 7.10 11.90
CA ILE A 131 9.92 6.39 11.06
C ILE A 131 8.57 7.08 11.18
N SER A 132 8.01 7.52 10.07
CA SER A 132 6.64 8.01 9.98
C SER A 132 5.82 7.09 9.10
N ALA A 133 4.63 6.72 9.55
CA ALA A 133 3.68 5.92 8.79
C ALA A 133 2.32 6.59 8.78
N GLN A 134 1.70 6.59 7.60
CA GLN A 134 0.36 7.11 7.40
C GLN A 134 -0.46 6.12 6.59
N SER A 135 -1.76 6.01 6.89
CA SER A 135 -2.67 5.24 6.05
C SER A 135 -2.77 5.88 4.67
N ALA A 136 -2.67 5.07 3.63
CA ALA A 136 -2.81 5.44 2.24
C ALA A 136 -4.03 4.71 1.65
N GLY A 137 -5.23 5.05 2.15
CA GLY A 137 -6.52 4.50 1.73
C GLY A 137 -7.62 4.69 2.78
N ASP A 138 -8.81 4.16 2.50
CA ASP A 138 -10.02 4.36 3.32
C ASP A 138 -10.15 3.41 4.53
N LEU A 139 -9.17 2.53 4.74
CA LEU A 139 -9.17 1.57 5.85
C LEU A 139 -8.16 1.90 6.93
N ASP A 140 -8.50 1.52 8.16
CA ASP A 140 -7.60 1.56 9.31
C ASP A 140 -6.47 0.53 9.13
N THR A 141 -5.26 1.05 8.95
CA THR A 141 -4.03 0.28 8.77
C THR A 141 -3.15 0.30 10.02
N GLY A 142 -3.61 0.90 11.12
CA GLY A 142 -2.82 1.12 12.33
C GLY A 142 -2.29 -0.14 12.96
N ARG A 143 -3.11 -1.19 13.03
CA ARG A 143 -2.67 -2.50 13.53
C ARG A 143 -1.47 -3.06 12.76
N GLY A 144 -1.39 -2.83 11.45
CA GLY A 144 -0.28 -3.29 10.64
C GLY A 144 1.04 -2.61 11.03
N PHE A 145 0.99 -1.31 11.33
CA PHE A 145 2.16 -0.57 11.79
C PHE A 145 2.51 -0.89 13.25
N ASP A 146 1.54 -1.06 14.14
CA ASP A 146 1.79 -1.41 15.54
C ASP A 146 2.56 -2.75 15.66
N VAL A 147 2.22 -3.75 14.83
CA VAL A 147 2.96 -5.03 14.79
C VAL A 147 4.40 -4.82 14.30
N PHE A 148 4.62 -3.91 13.34
CA PHE A 148 5.98 -3.56 12.91
C PHE A 148 6.77 -2.89 14.05
N ILE A 149 6.16 -1.97 14.78
CA ILE A 149 6.76 -1.34 15.98
C ILE A 149 7.14 -2.42 17.01
N ASP A 150 6.27 -3.39 17.26
CA ASP A 150 6.56 -4.48 18.19
C ASP A 150 7.68 -5.39 17.69
N SER A 151 7.80 -5.62 16.39
CA SER A 151 8.95 -6.31 15.80
C SER A 151 10.27 -5.58 16.07
N LEU A 152 10.28 -4.26 16.00
CA LEU A 152 11.46 -3.44 16.33
C LEU A 152 11.82 -3.56 17.81
N LYS A 153 10.84 -3.49 18.72
CA LYS A 153 11.06 -3.68 20.16
C LYS A 153 11.62 -5.06 20.48
N ASN A 154 11.03 -6.10 19.88
CA ASN A 154 11.46 -7.49 20.06
C ASN A 154 12.88 -7.74 19.56
N SER A 155 13.34 -6.92 18.62
CA SER A 155 14.72 -6.96 18.11
C SER A 155 15.71 -6.16 18.96
N GLY A 156 15.25 -5.58 20.08
CA GLY A 156 16.10 -4.88 21.06
C GLY A 156 16.20 -3.37 20.87
N TYR A 157 15.47 -2.78 19.91
CA TYR A 157 15.49 -1.34 19.72
C TYR A 157 14.68 -0.59 20.78
N GLN A 158 15.19 0.56 21.20
CA GLN A 158 14.44 1.51 22.03
C GLN A 158 13.65 2.45 21.14
N ILE A 159 12.36 2.62 21.43
CA ILE A 159 11.42 3.38 20.61
C ILE A 159 10.80 4.51 21.44
N GLU A 160 10.81 5.71 20.88
CA GLU A 160 10.16 6.92 21.41
C GLU A 160 9.04 7.33 20.44
N PHE A 161 7.82 7.52 20.95
CA PHE A 161 6.69 7.99 20.14
C PHE A 161 6.72 9.52 20.03
N LEU A 162 6.73 10.02 18.80
CA LEU A 162 6.65 11.45 18.49
C LEU A 162 5.17 11.74 18.16
N ARG A 163 4.45 12.36 19.09
CA ARG A 163 3.05 12.77 18.88
C ARG A 163 2.95 14.01 18.00
#